data_AF-A0A2V8H7R2-F1
#
_entry.id   AF-A0A2V8H7R2-F1
#
_cell.length_a   1.000
_cell.length_b   1.000
_cell.length_c   1.000
_cell.angle_alpha   90.00
_cell.angle_beta   90.00
_cell.angle_gamma   90.00
#
_symmetry.space_group_name_H-M   'P 1'
#
loop_
_entity.id
_entity.type
_entity.pdbx_description
1 polymer ?
#
loop_
_entity_poly.entity_id
_entity_poly.type
_entity_poly.pdbx_seq_one_letter_code
_entity_poly.pdbx_strand_id
1 'polypeptide(L)' 'MPFGQAVVRAAAYLVSAIPAGLGFVPAFFGRERRALHDRLADTRVVKA' A
#
# COMPACT_ATOMS: atom_id res chain seq x y z
N MET A 1 3.49 -10.24 -28.39
CA MET A 1 4.36 -9.65 -27.34
C MET A 1 5.52 -10.59 -27.13
N PRO A 2 6.78 -10.16 -27.30
CA PRO A 2 7.95 -10.96 -26.95
C PRO A 2 7.92 -11.38 -25.48
N PHE A 3 8.46 -12.56 -25.17
CA PHE A 3 8.43 -13.12 -23.80
C PHE A 3 9.05 -12.17 -22.76
N GLY A 4 10.20 -11.56 -23.07
CA GLY A 4 10.84 -10.59 -22.18
C GLY A 4 9.95 -9.37 -21.87
N GLN A 5 9.19 -8.88 -22.85
CA GLN A 5 8.27 -7.76 -22.64
C GLN A 5 7.07 -8.15 -21.75
N ALA A 6 6.60 -9.40 -21.84
CA ALA A 6 5.55 -9.90 -20.95
C ALA A 6 6.03 -9.99 -19.49
N VAL A 7 7.27 -10.45 -19.27
CA VAL A 7 7.88 -10.53 -17.93
C VAL A 7 8.05 -9.14 -17.32
N VAL A 8 8.60 -8.17 -18.06
CA VAL A 8 8.76 -6.78 -17.57
C VAL A 8 7.41 -6.18 -17.21
N ARG A 9 6.38 -6.39 -18.03
CA ARG A 9 5.03 -5.88 -17.73
C ARG A 9 4.45 -6.51 -16.46
N ALA A 10 4.61 -7.82 -16.27
CA ALA A 10 4.15 -8.50 -15.06
C ALA A 10 4.86 -7.98 -13.80
N ALA A 11 6.19 -7.81 -13.86
CA ALA A 11 6.97 -7.24 -12.77
C ALA A 11 6.56 -5.79 -12.46
N ALA A 12 6.33 -4.97 -13.49
CA ALA A 12 5.84 -3.60 -13.33
C ALA A 12 4.50 -3.56 -12.61
N TYR A 13 3.56 -4.46 -12.93
CA TYR A 13 2.28 -4.55 -12.21
C TYR A 13 2.45 -4.89 -10.74
N LEU A 14 3.37 -5.79 -10.38
CA LEU A 14 3.67 -6.10 -8.98
C LEU A 14 4.20 -4.87 -8.24
N VAL A 15 5.16 -4.16 -8.84
CA VAL A 15 5.72 -2.93 -8.26
C VAL A 15 4.65 -1.85 -8.12
N SER A 16 3.77 -1.68 -9.11
CA SER A 16 2.66 -0.72 -9.05
C SER A 16 1.62 -1.07 -7.99
N ALA A 17 1.46 -2.35 -7.64
CA ALA A 17 0.53 -2.78 -6.59
C ALA A 17 1.05 -2.48 -5.17
N ILE A 18 2.37 -2.37 -5.00
CA ILE A 18 2.99 -2.13 -3.68
C ILE A 18 2.48 -0.82 -3.03
N PRO A 19 2.47 0.35 -3.70
CA PRO A 19 1.91 1.59 -3.15
C PRO A 19 0.46 1.48 -2.66
N ALA A 20 -0.37 0.65 -3.32
CA ALA A 20 -1.78 0.49 -2.95
C ALA A 20 -1.94 -0.10 -1.52
N GLY A 21 -1.00 -0.95 -1.10
CA GLY A 21 -0.97 -1.52 0.26
C GLY A 21 -0.05 -0.78 1.23
N LEU A 22 1.02 -0.12 0.74
CA LEU A 22 2.02 0.55 1.59
C LEU A 22 1.42 1.60 2.51
N GLY A 23 0.36 2.30 2.08
CA GLY A 23 -0.36 3.27 2.92
C GLY A 23 -0.87 2.68 4.23
N PHE A 24 -1.15 1.38 4.27
CA PHE A 24 -1.65 0.67 5.45
C PHE A 24 -0.54 0.10 6.33
N VAL A 25 0.71 0.01 5.85
CA VAL A 25 1.82 -0.58 6.61
C VAL A 25 1.99 0.06 7.99
N PRO A 26 1.96 1.41 8.15
CA PRO A 26 2.07 2.02 9.47
C PRO A 26 0.94 1.67 10.44
N ALA A 27 -0.23 1.25 9.95
CA ALA A 27 -1.35 0.83 10.78
C ALA A 27 -1.06 -0.49 11.53
N PHE A 28 -0.15 -1.33 11.01
CA PHE A 28 0.22 -2.59 11.64
C PHE A 28 1.29 -2.43 12.73
N PHE A 29 2.19 -1.44 12.59
CA PHE A 29 3.35 -1.28 13.47
C PHE A 29 3.24 -0.10 14.46
N GLY A 30 2.43 0.91 14.17
CA GLY A 30 2.28 2.08 15.05
C GLY A 30 1.46 1.79 16.29
N ARG A 31 1.85 2.35 17.46
CA ARG A 31 1.07 2.28 18.72
C ARG A 31 -0.38 2.71 18.55
N GLU A 32 -0.63 3.66 17.66
CA GLU A 32 -1.95 4.22 17.39
C GLU A 32 -2.72 3.48 16.29
N ARG A 33 -2.07 2.54 15.59
CA ARG A 33 -2.59 1.79 14.45
C ARG A 33 -3.20 2.65 13.33
N ARG A 34 -2.63 3.84 13.08
CA ARG A 34 -3.06 4.76 12.01
C ARG A 34 -2.34 4.46 10.70
N ALA A 35 -3.10 4.38 9.60
CA ALA A 35 -2.54 4.35 8.25
C ALA A 35 -1.97 5.73 7.85
N LEU A 36 -1.22 5.79 6.74
CA LEU A 36 -0.69 7.06 6.22
C LEU A 36 -1.81 8.05 5.90
N HIS A 37 -2.91 7.59 5.31
CA HIS A 37 -4.07 8.45 5.00
C HIS A 37 -4.78 8.93 6.27
N ASP A 38 -4.89 8.08 7.30
CA ASP A 38 -5.45 8.48 8.59
C ASP A 38 -4.64 9.60 9.25
N ARG A 39 -3.30 9.53 9.15
CA ARG A 39 -2.41 10.58 9.65
C ARG A 39 -2.53 11.89 8.87
N LEU A 40 -2.63 11.80 7.54
CA LEU A 40 -2.85 12.97 6.67
C LEU A 40 -4.18 13.66 6.97
N ALA A 41 -5.21 12.90 7.28
CA ALA A 41 -6.54 13.41 7.59
C ALA A 41 -6.76 13.75 9.09
N ASP A 42 -5.76 13.49 9.94
CA ASP A 42 -5.87 13.49 11.41
C ASP A 42 -7.11 12.75 11.95
N THR A 43 -7.44 11.61 11.32
CA THR A 43 -8.54 10.74 11.74
C THR A 43 -8.00 9.45 12.36
N ARG A 44 -8.86 8.73 13.08
CA ARG A 44 -8.54 7.43 13.69
C ARG A 44 -9.74 6.50 13.68
N VAL A 45 -9.54 5.28 13.18
CA VAL A 45 -10.54 4.20 13.26
C VAL A 45 -10.74 3.79 14.73
N VAL A 46 -11.98 3.85 15.21
CA VAL A 46 -12.40 3.40 16.54
C VAL A 46 -13.35 2.22 16.38
N LYS A 47 -13.34 1.28 17.33
CA LYS A 47 -14.32 0.18 17.35
C LYS A 47 -15.71 0.74 17.66
N ALA A 48 -16.73 0.16 17.05
CA ALA A 48 -18.14 0.42 17.36
C ALA A 48 -18.51 -0.14 18.74
#